data_AF-A0A0F9M110-F1
#
_entry.id   AF-A0A0F9M110-F1
#
_cell.length_a   1.000
_cell.length_b   1.000
_cell.length_c   1.000
_cell.angle_alpha   90.00
_cell.angle_beta   90.00
_cell.angle_gamma   90.00
#
_symmetry.space_group_name_H-M   'P 1'
#
loop_
_entity.id
_entity.type
_entity.pdbx_description
1 polymer ?
#
loop_
_entity_poly.entity_id
_entity_poly.type
_entity_poly.pdbx_seq_one_letter_code
_entity_poly.pdbx_strand_id
1 'polypeptide(L)'
;MAGGNKQIFAKLKGNILSFPVKIATAIYRGTEVAIDSAGYLIQAGDGAAMKFVGIAEEACTVAQAVANGTVNIKVRRHAIVRMTKNTTSVVTDVSKLVYAHTTHTASVDGLVGLVGATTYDNIVGLVVRREPDTPGGNTYANDFLMVDITPAPWSAADISTHVALADQTAHTADAIAPVLDTETITSPVITSAEFIGGLVLCTYAGVVTPALP
;
A
#
# COMPACT_ATOMS: atom_id res chain seq x y z
N MET A 1 15.51 -15.66 -34.44
CA MET A 1 14.24 -14.90 -34.43
C MET A 1 13.66 -14.96 -33.03
N ALA A 2 13.94 -13.95 -32.20
CA ALA A 2 13.34 -13.87 -30.88
C ALA A 2 11.96 -13.23 -31.03
N GLY A 3 10.94 -14.07 -31.15
CA GLY A 3 9.55 -13.63 -31.07
C GLY A 3 9.29 -13.17 -29.65
N GLY A 4 9.55 -11.89 -29.36
CA GLY A 4 9.13 -11.28 -28.10
C GLY A 4 7.62 -11.42 -28.01
N ASN A 5 7.14 -12.13 -26.99
CA ASN A 5 5.72 -12.21 -26.68
C ASN A 5 5.24 -10.78 -26.44
N LYS A 6 4.63 -10.17 -27.46
CA LYS A 6 3.98 -8.87 -27.33
C LYS A 6 2.89 -9.08 -26.31
N GLN A 7 3.11 -8.63 -25.07
CA GLN A 7 2.11 -8.70 -24.02
C GLN A 7 0.87 -8.01 -24.58
N ILE A 8 -0.16 -8.79 -24.88
CA ILE A 8 -1.45 -8.25 -25.33
C ILE A 8 -2.07 -7.68 -24.07
N PHE A 9 -1.74 -6.42 -23.78
CA PHE A 9 -2.45 -5.66 -22.76
C PHE A 9 -3.85 -5.40 -23.29
N ALA A 10 -4.77 -6.32 -23.01
CA ALA A 10 -6.19 -6.06 -23.14
C ALA A 10 -6.56 -5.03 -22.08
N LYS A 11 -6.37 -3.75 -22.39
CA LYS A 11 -6.96 -2.64 -21.63
C LYS A 11 -8.45 -2.68 -21.91
N LEU A 12 -9.15 -3.63 -21.28
CA LEU A 12 -10.60 -3.67 -21.23
C LEU A 12 -11.02 -2.36 -20.58
N LYS A 13 -11.48 -1.40 -21.39
CA LYS A 13 -12.10 -0.17 -20.92
C LYS A 13 -13.40 -0.56 -20.22
N GLY A 14 -13.32 -0.73 -18.91
CA GLY A 14 -14.49 -0.94 -18.08
C GLY A 14 -14.09 -1.01 -16.61
N ASN A 15 -14.83 -0.31 -15.75
CA ASN A 15 -14.79 -0.52 -14.31
C ASN A 15 -15.25 -1.93 -13.92
N ILE A 16 -15.81 -2.70 -14.87
CA ILE A 16 -16.34 -4.05 -14.70
C ILE A 16 -15.59 -4.99 -15.64
N LEU A 17 -14.98 -6.04 -15.07
CA LEU A 17 -14.26 -7.08 -15.80
C LEU A 17 -14.83 -8.46 -15.47
N SER A 18 -14.69 -9.42 -16.39
CA SER A 18 -15.16 -10.79 -16.19
C SER A 18 -14.01 -11.70 -15.76
N PHE A 19 -14.23 -12.51 -14.74
CA PHE A 19 -13.21 -13.42 -14.17
C PHE A 19 -13.74 -14.85 -14.02
N PRO A 20 -12.89 -15.87 -14.27
CA PRO A 20 -13.24 -17.27 -14.08
C PRO A 20 -13.34 -17.64 -12.61
N VAL A 21 -14.42 -18.30 -12.22
CA VAL A 21 -14.69 -18.74 -10.85
C VAL A 21 -14.04 -20.10 -10.57
N LYS A 22 -13.56 -20.29 -9.34
CA LYS A 22 -13.01 -21.57 -8.88
C LYS A 22 -14.11 -22.62 -8.70
N ILE A 23 -13.78 -23.89 -8.94
CA ILE A 23 -14.67 -25.03 -8.69
C ILE A 23 -15.26 -24.99 -7.26
N ALA A 24 -16.50 -25.46 -7.11
CA ALA A 24 -17.19 -25.63 -5.82
C ALA A 24 -17.27 -24.35 -4.97
N THR A 25 -17.19 -23.18 -5.61
CA THR A 25 -17.21 -21.88 -4.92
C THR A 25 -18.56 -21.20 -5.08
N ALA A 26 -19.11 -20.71 -3.97
CA ALA A 26 -20.26 -19.80 -3.97
C ALA A 26 -19.77 -18.35 -3.91
N ILE A 27 -20.33 -17.50 -4.75
CA ILE A 27 -20.10 -16.04 -4.73
C ILE A 27 -21.46 -15.36 -4.78
N TYR A 28 -21.72 -14.50 -3.81
CA TYR A 28 -22.98 -13.78 -3.73
C TYR A 28 -22.83 -12.41 -4.40
N ARG A 29 -23.91 -11.89 -4.98
CA ARG A 29 -23.89 -10.56 -5.58
C ARG A 29 -23.63 -9.53 -4.48
N GLY A 30 -22.75 -8.57 -4.75
CA GLY A 30 -22.38 -7.51 -3.82
C GLY A 30 -21.29 -7.89 -2.83
N THR A 31 -20.82 -9.14 -2.81
CA THR A 31 -19.72 -9.53 -1.91
C THR A 31 -18.35 -9.21 -2.50
N GLU A 32 -17.40 -9.03 -1.61
CA GLU A 32 -15.98 -8.90 -1.91
C GLU A 32 -15.44 -10.20 -2.53
N VAL A 33 -14.63 -10.04 -3.59
CA VAL A 33 -14.01 -11.15 -4.31
C VAL A 33 -12.52 -10.96 -4.46
N ALA A 34 -11.80 -12.07 -4.42
CA ALA A 34 -10.36 -12.16 -4.55
C ALA A 34 -9.97 -13.22 -5.58
N ILE A 35 -8.77 -13.10 -6.14
CA ILE A 35 -8.13 -14.14 -6.93
C ILE A 35 -7.26 -14.98 -6.01
N ASP A 36 -7.35 -16.30 -6.15
CA ASP A 36 -6.48 -17.26 -5.49
C ASP A 36 -5.12 -17.42 -6.21
N SER A 37 -4.21 -18.20 -5.63
CA SER A 37 -2.90 -18.48 -6.22
C SER A 37 -2.94 -19.20 -7.57
N ALA A 38 -4.06 -19.85 -7.91
CA ALA A 38 -4.27 -20.52 -9.18
C ALA A 38 -4.89 -19.60 -10.25
N GLY A 39 -5.17 -18.34 -9.92
CA GLY A 39 -5.73 -17.36 -10.85
C GLY A 39 -7.24 -17.39 -10.99
N TYR A 40 -7.95 -18.08 -10.09
CA TYR A 40 -9.41 -18.19 -10.10
C TYR A 40 -10.06 -17.31 -9.04
N LEU A 41 -11.26 -16.83 -9.36
CA LEU A 41 -12.06 -16.01 -8.49
C LEU A 41 -12.65 -16.84 -7.35
N ILE A 42 -12.47 -16.33 -6.14
CA ILE A 42 -13.03 -16.82 -4.89
C ILE A 42 -13.62 -15.65 -4.10
N GLN A 43 -14.36 -15.96 -3.05
CA GLN A 43 -14.80 -14.94 -2.10
C GLN A 43 -13.61 -14.38 -1.32
N ALA A 44 -13.56 -13.06 -1.12
CA ALA A 44 -12.49 -12.43 -0.38
C ALA A 44 -12.64 -12.70 1.13
N GLY A 45 -11.51 -12.92 1.79
CA GLY A 45 -11.38 -13.04 3.24
C GLY A 45 -9.92 -12.88 3.66
N ASP A 46 -9.62 -13.11 4.93
CA ASP A 46 -8.25 -13.08 5.46
C ASP A 46 -7.52 -14.41 5.21
N GLY A 47 -7.28 -14.72 3.93
CA GLY A 47 -6.58 -15.94 3.52
C GLY A 47 -5.22 -15.66 2.88
N ALA A 48 -4.29 -16.60 3.05
CA ALA A 48 -2.98 -16.55 2.42
C ALA A 48 -3.10 -16.46 0.89
N ALA A 49 -2.24 -15.63 0.28
CA ALA A 49 -2.11 -15.48 -1.17
C ALA A 49 -3.39 -15.06 -1.92
N MET A 50 -4.42 -14.60 -1.20
CA MET A 50 -5.60 -14.01 -1.84
C MET A 50 -5.25 -12.58 -2.29
N LYS A 51 -5.78 -12.16 -3.44
CA LYS A 51 -5.62 -10.80 -3.94
C LYS A 51 -6.99 -10.21 -4.25
N PHE A 52 -7.40 -9.21 -3.49
CA PHE A 52 -8.67 -8.53 -3.71
C PHE A 52 -8.77 -7.96 -5.14
N VAL A 53 -9.92 -8.16 -5.78
CA VAL A 53 -10.16 -7.72 -7.16
C VAL A 53 -11.23 -6.64 -7.22
N GLY A 54 -12.25 -6.74 -6.38
CA GLY A 54 -13.42 -5.86 -6.42
C GLY A 54 -14.66 -6.48 -5.80
N ILE A 55 -15.82 -6.01 -6.26
CA ILE A 55 -17.15 -6.45 -5.80
C ILE A 55 -17.87 -7.20 -6.91
N ALA A 56 -18.48 -8.33 -6.57
CA ALA A 56 -19.21 -9.15 -7.53
C ALA A 56 -20.53 -8.48 -7.98
N GLU A 57 -20.72 -8.32 -9.29
CA GLU A 57 -21.97 -7.83 -9.90
C GLU A 57 -22.95 -8.98 -10.20
N GLU A 58 -22.42 -10.21 -10.29
CA GLU A 58 -23.15 -11.43 -10.60
C GLU A 58 -22.91 -12.46 -9.48
N ALA A 59 -23.90 -13.32 -9.26
CA ALA A 59 -23.80 -14.40 -8.28
C ALA A 59 -23.44 -15.71 -9.00
N CYS A 60 -22.74 -16.58 -8.29
CA CYS A 60 -22.42 -17.95 -8.71
C CYS A 60 -22.73 -18.90 -7.55
N THR A 61 -23.44 -19.98 -7.83
CA THR A 61 -23.68 -21.06 -6.86
C THR A 61 -22.65 -22.18 -7.03
N VAL A 62 -22.45 -22.98 -5.98
CA VAL A 62 -21.56 -24.16 -6.03
C VAL A 62 -21.93 -25.14 -7.14
N ALA A 63 -23.23 -25.25 -7.46
CA ALA A 63 -23.73 -26.14 -8.51
C ALA A 63 -23.40 -25.65 -9.93
N GLN A 64 -23.15 -24.36 -10.11
CA GLN A 64 -22.73 -23.79 -11.40
C GLN A 64 -21.21 -23.91 -11.58
N ALA A 65 -20.44 -23.78 -10.50
CA ALA A 65 -18.98 -23.89 -10.50
C ALA A 65 -18.51 -25.36 -10.50
N VAL A 66 -18.90 -26.15 -11.50
CA VAL A 66 -18.60 -27.59 -11.58
C VAL A 66 -17.15 -27.91 -11.93
N ALA A 67 -16.43 -26.97 -12.56
CA ALA A 67 -14.98 -27.00 -12.74
C ALA A 67 -14.41 -25.59 -12.73
N ASN A 68 -13.08 -25.48 -12.58
CA ASN A 68 -12.39 -24.19 -12.61
C ASN A 68 -12.64 -23.47 -13.95
N GLY A 69 -13.13 -22.24 -13.89
CA GLY A 69 -13.40 -21.41 -15.06
C GLY A 69 -14.59 -21.84 -15.91
N THR A 70 -15.45 -22.77 -15.46
CA THR A 70 -16.71 -23.08 -16.15
C THR A 70 -17.65 -21.87 -16.17
N VAL A 71 -17.64 -21.07 -15.10
CA VAL A 71 -18.44 -19.86 -14.97
C VAL A 71 -17.50 -18.67 -14.88
N ASN A 72 -17.81 -17.64 -15.66
CA ASN A 72 -17.22 -16.33 -15.49
C ASN A 72 -18.25 -15.39 -14.90
N ILE A 73 -17.85 -14.56 -13.93
CA ILE A 73 -18.71 -13.52 -13.37
C ILE A 73 -18.11 -12.14 -13.55
N LYS A 74 -18.96 -11.13 -13.65
CA LYS A 74 -18.56 -9.73 -13.69
C LYS A 74 -18.22 -9.20 -12.30
N VAL A 75 -17.12 -8.47 -12.22
CA VAL A 75 -16.59 -7.87 -10.99
C VAL A 75 -16.33 -6.38 -11.25
N ARG A 76 -16.90 -5.53 -10.39
CA ARG A 76 -16.61 -4.11 -10.37
C ARG A 76 -15.33 -3.86 -9.59
N ARG A 77 -14.32 -3.30 -10.26
CA ARG A 77 -12.99 -3.04 -9.70
C ARG A 77 -12.87 -1.65 -9.06
N HIS A 78 -13.63 -0.66 -9.50
CA HIS A 78 -13.55 0.70 -8.98
C HIS A 78 -14.92 1.23 -8.57
N ALA A 79 -15.07 1.59 -7.29
CA ALA A 79 -16.25 2.24 -6.70
C ALA A 79 -15.96 2.73 -5.27
N ILE A 80 -16.88 3.52 -4.73
CA ILE A 80 -16.99 3.72 -3.28
C ILE A 80 -18.13 2.82 -2.80
N VAL A 81 -17.84 1.94 -1.86
CA VAL A 81 -18.78 0.91 -1.38
C VAL A 81 -18.91 0.99 0.13
N ARG A 82 -20.15 0.82 0.60
CA ARG A 82 -20.44 0.72 2.03
C ARG A 82 -20.07 -0.67 2.53
N MET A 83 -19.18 -0.75 3.52
CA MET A 83 -18.71 -2.01 4.11
C MET A 83 -18.87 -1.96 5.63
N THR A 84 -19.09 -3.12 6.25
CA THR A 84 -19.20 -3.27 7.70
C THR A 84 -17.82 -3.54 8.28
N LYS A 85 -17.40 -2.72 9.24
CA LYS A 85 -16.14 -2.94 9.96
C LYS A 85 -16.33 -4.03 11.03
N ASN A 86 -15.35 -4.92 11.20
CA ASN A 86 -15.40 -5.98 12.22
C ASN A 86 -15.41 -5.45 13.67
N THR A 87 -14.95 -4.22 13.90
CA THR A 87 -14.93 -3.56 15.21
C THR A 87 -15.57 -2.17 15.12
N THR A 88 -15.77 -1.51 16.27
CA THR A 88 -16.40 -0.20 16.33
C THR A 88 -15.73 0.82 15.40
N SER A 89 -16.51 1.39 14.50
CA SER A 89 -16.14 2.46 13.59
C SER A 89 -15.88 3.74 14.38
N VAL A 90 -14.79 4.43 14.09
CA VAL A 90 -14.42 5.70 14.72
C VAL A 90 -13.97 6.71 13.68
N VAL A 91 -14.05 8.01 14.01
CA VAL A 91 -13.67 9.08 13.08
C VAL A 91 -12.20 8.96 12.64
N THR A 92 -11.33 8.41 13.50
CA THR A 92 -9.92 8.18 13.20
C THR A 92 -9.67 7.03 12.23
N ASP A 93 -10.70 6.31 11.77
CA ASP A 93 -10.57 5.29 10.73
C ASP A 93 -10.50 5.88 9.33
N VAL A 94 -10.98 7.11 9.15
CA VAL A 94 -10.92 7.81 7.87
C VAL A 94 -9.46 7.97 7.43
N SER A 95 -9.19 7.74 6.16
CA SER A 95 -7.85 7.70 5.55
C SER A 95 -6.98 6.51 5.95
N LYS A 96 -7.50 5.50 6.67
CA LYS A 96 -6.78 4.25 6.88
C LYS A 96 -7.12 3.22 5.80
N LEU A 97 -6.17 2.31 5.56
CA LEU A 97 -6.40 1.14 4.74
C LEU A 97 -7.29 0.14 5.47
N VAL A 98 -8.14 -0.52 4.69
CA VAL A 98 -8.96 -1.65 5.14
C VAL A 98 -8.55 -2.93 4.44
N TYR A 99 -8.71 -4.03 5.16
CA TYR A 99 -8.30 -5.37 4.77
C TYR A 99 -9.50 -6.31 4.86
N ALA A 100 -9.57 -7.30 3.97
CA ALA A 100 -10.63 -8.31 4.02
C ALA A 100 -10.47 -9.15 5.29
N HIS A 101 -11.54 -9.27 6.09
CA HIS A 101 -11.51 -9.97 7.37
C HIS A 101 -12.20 -11.33 7.27
N THR A 102 -13.51 -11.35 7.00
CA THR A 102 -14.28 -12.58 6.86
C THR A 102 -14.98 -12.69 5.52
N THR A 103 -15.03 -13.91 5.00
CA THR A 103 -15.85 -14.26 3.84
C THR A 103 -17.34 -14.17 4.18
N HIS A 104 -18.14 -13.64 3.25
CA HIS A 104 -19.59 -13.60 3.42
C HIS A 104 -20.20 -15.01 3.34
N THR A 105 -20.99 -15.39 4.33
CA THR A 105 -21.72 -16.66 4.39
C THR A 105 -23.22 -16.37 4.46
N ALA A 106 -24.08 -17.36 4.25
CA ALA A 106 -25.53 -17.20 4.40
C ALA A 106 -26.00 -16.63 5.75
N SER A 107 -25.16 -16.68 6.79
CA SER A 107 -25.46 -16.20 8.15
C SER A 107 -24.62 -15.00 8.60
N VAL A 108 -23.63 -14.58 7.82
CA VAL A 108 -22.67 -13.53 8.24
C VAL A 108 -22.28 -12.70 7.02
N ASP A 109 -22.40 -11.38 7.14
CA ASP A 109 -21.92 -10.48 6.09
C ASP A 109 -20.39 -10.49 5.96
N GLY A 110 -19.89 -10.09 4.79
CA GLY A 110 -18.46 -9.87 4.60
C GLY A 110 -18.03 -8.68 5.46
N LEU A 111 -16.97 -8.86 6.24
CA LEU A 111 -16.45 -7.81 7.12
C LEU A 111 -15.09 -7.34 6.63
N VAL A 112 -14.81 -6.06 6.88
CA VAL A 112 -13.49 -5.46 6.71
C VAL A 112 -12.84 -5.15 8.06
N GLY A 113 -11.52 -5.26 8.12
CA GLY A 113 -10.69 -4.92 9.27
C GLY A 113 -9.71 -3.79 8.97
N LEU A 114 -9.17 -3.17 10.00
CA LEU A 114 -7.99 -2.31 9.89
C LEU A 114 -6.73 -3.11 10.26
N VAL A 115 -5.57 -2.47 10.19
CA VAL A 115 -4.28 -3.08 10.53
C VAL A 115 -4.33 -3.75 11.91
N GLY A 116 -3.79 -4.97 12.00
CA GLY A 116 -3.77 -5.78 13.22
C GLY A 116 -5.08 -6.52 13.52
N ALA A 117 -6.15 -6.32 12.74
CA ALA A 117 -7.34 -7.15 12.79
C ALA A 117 -7.29 -8.34 11.81
N THR A 118 -6.33 -8.35 10.90
CA THR A 118 -6.11 -9.38 9.87
C THR A 118 -4.71 -9.96 9.97
N THR A 119 -4.52 -11.17 9.44
CA THR A 119 -3.28 -11.94 9.46
C THR A 119 -2.51 -11.83 8.15
N TYR A 120 -3.22 -11.87 7.03
CA TYR A 120 -2.64 -11.87 5.68
C TYR A 120 -2.78 -10.52 4.98
N ASP A 121 -3.43 -9.55 5.62
CA ASP A 121 -3.52 -8.15 5.21
C ASP A 121 -3.91 -7.98 3.73
N ASN A 122 -4.99 -8.67 3.34
CA ASN A 122 -5.55 -8.57 2.00
C ASN A 122 -6.24 -7.21 1.80
N ILE A 123 -5.49 -6.23 1.29
CA ILE A 123 -5.94 -4.85 1.11
C ILE A 123 -7.18 -4.79 0.20
N VAL A 124 -8.26 -4.20 0.70
CA VAL A 124 -9.52 -3.96 -0.03
C VAL A 124 -9.56 -2.54 -0.58
N GLY A 125 -9.12 -1.55 0.20
CA GLY A 125 -9.18 -0.15 -0.21
C GLY A 125 -8.86 0.84 0.91
N LEU A 126 -9.27 2.09 0.70
CA LEU A 126 -9.07 3.21 1.63
C LEU A 126 -10.43 3.69 2.17
N VAL A 127 -10.50 3.95 3.48
CA VAL A 127 -11.70 4.56 4.08
C VAL A 127 -11.78 6.03 3.68
N VAL A 128 -12.80 6.39 2.91
CA VAL A 128 -13.06 7.78 2.49
C VAL A 128 -13.83 8.54 3.57
N ARG A 129 -14.76 7.85 4.23
CA ARG A 129 -15.64 8.45 5.23
C ARG A 129 -16.25 7.36 6.11
N ARG A 130 -16.55 7.71 7.35
CA ARG A 130 -17.42 6.91 8.23
C ARG A 130 -18.89 7.13 7.88
N GLU A 131 -19.67 6.07 7.76
CA GLU A 131 -21.07 6.16 7.36
C GLU A 131 -22.02 5.91 8.54
N PRO A 132 -23.02 6.78 8.77
CA PRO A 132 -24.09 6.50 9.72
C PRO A 132 -25.03 5.39 9.22
N ASP A 133 -25.73 4.73 10.13
CA ASP A 133 -26.66 3.62 9.81
C ASP A 133 -27.74 4.02 8.80
N THR A 134 -28.17 5.28 8.89
CA THR A 134 -29.14 5.90 7.98
C THR A 134 -28.45 7.06 7.26
N PRO A 135 -28.61 7.20 5.93
CA PRO A 135 -28.06 8.33 5.19
C PRO A 135 -28.47 9.68 5.84
N GLY A 136 -27.47 10.47 6.23
CA GLY A 136 -27.68 11.77 6.89
C GLY A 136 -28.01 11.71 8.39
N GLY A 137 -27.97 10.53 9.01
CA GLY A 137 -28.15 10.35 10.45
C GLY A 137 -26.87 10.56 11.26
N ASN A 138 -26.99 10.42 12.59
CA ASN A 138 -25.87 10.54 13.54
C ASN A 138 -25.59 9.25 14.34
N THR A 139 -26.27 8.15 13.99
CA THR A 139 -26.13 6.84 14.66
C THR A 139 -25.18 5.94 13.87
N TYR A 140 -24.33 5.19 14.59
CA TYR A 140 -23.27 4.35 14.01
C TYR A 140 -23.23 2.95 14.66
N ALA A 141 -24.39 2.35 14.90
CA ALA A 141 -24.49 1.06 15.61
C ALA A 141 -24.00 -0.13 14.77
N ASN A 142 -24.05 -0.03 13.44
CA ASN A 142 -23.63 -1.11 12.53
C ASN A 142 -22.25 -0.88 11.90
N ASP A 143 -21.50 0.12 12.38
CA ASP A 143 -20.09 0.32 12.05
C ASP A 143 -19.74 0.37 10.56
N PHE A 144 -20.57 1.08 9.79
CA PHE A 144 -20.37 1.22 8.35
C PHE A 144 -19.25 2.21 8.00
N LEU A 145 -18.49 1.84 6.97
CA LEU A 145 -17.45 2.65 6.34
C LEU A 145 -17.75 2.79 4.85
N MET A 146 -17.47 3.97 4.30
CA MET A 146 -17.37 4.17 2.85
C MET A 146 -15.94 3.93 2.42
N VAL A 147 -15.73 2.86 1.66
CA VAL A 147 -14.42 2.42 1.22
C VAL A 147 -14.29 2.66 -0.28
N ASP A 148 -13.28 3.43 -0.69
CA ASP A 148 -12.85 3.47 -2.09
C ASP A 148 -12.13 2.16 -2.39
N ILE A 149 -12.84 1.28 -3.10
CA ILE A 149 -12.27 0.07 -3.65
C ILE A 149 -11.53 0.47 -4.92
N THR A 150 -10.24 0.68 -4.76
CA THR A 150 -9.32 0.71 -5.89
C THR A 150 -8.39 -0.45 -5.64
N PRO A 151 -8.44 -1.54 -6.45
CA PRO A 151 -7.59 -2.70 -6.24
C PRO A 151 -6.17 -2.19 -6.17
N ALA A 152 -5.57 -2.32 -4.99
CA ALA A 152 -4.29 -1.71 -4.72
C ALA A 152 -3.30 -2.18 -5.78
N PRO A 153 -2.44 -1.30 -6.32
CA PRO A 153 -1.20 -1.78 -6.90
C PRO A 153 -0.56 -2.63 -5.81
N TRP A 154 -0.27 -3.87 -6.20
CA TRP A 154 0.05 -5.01 -5.35
C TRP A 154 0.85 -4.63 -4.11
N SER A 155 0.44 -5.15 -2.95
CA SER A 155 1.07 -5.14 -1.61
C SER A 155 1.94 -3.94 -1.17
N ALA A 156 1.86 -3.53 0.09
CA ALA A 156 2.84 -2.61 0.67
C ALA A 156 4.30 -3.10 0.51
N ALA A 157 4.50 -4.42 0.30
CA ALA A 157 5.78 -5.00 -0.06
C ALA A 157 6.26 -4.62 -1.47
N ASP A 158 5.39 -4.45 -2.48
CA ASP A 158 5.83 -4.00 -3.82
C ASP A 158 6.13 -2.49 -3.86
N ILE A 159 5.44 -1.67 -3.05
CA ILE A 159 5.83 -0.26 -2.86
C ILE A 159 7.15 -0.17 -2.10
N SER A 160 7.34 -1.00 -1.06
CA SER A 160 8.58 -1.03 -0.28
C SER A 160 9.75 -1.51 -1.13
N THR A 161 9.58 -2.43 -2.10
CA THR A 161 10.66 -2.83 -3.02
C THR A 161 10.85 -1.86 -4.19
N HIS A 162 9.85 -1.05 -4.55
CA HIS A 162 10.02 0.06 -5.51
C HIS A 162 10.69 1.29 -4.88
N VAL A 163 10.47 1.54 -3.59
CA VAL A 163 11.09 2.64 -2.82
C VAL A 163 12.39 2.20 -2.14
N ALA A 164 12.57 0.91 -1.88
CA ALA A 164 13.86 0.31 -1.61
C ALA A 164 14.61 0.17 -2.94
N LEU A 165 14.89 1.33 -3.53
CA LEU A 165 16.21 1.55 -4.06
C LEU A 165 17.20 0.97 -3.04
N ALA A 166 17.92 -0.08 -3.42
CA ALA A 166 19.20 -0.47 -2.83
C ALA A 166 20.27 0.65 -3.02
N ASP A 167 19.79 1.88 -3.21
CA ASP A 167 20.43 3.10 -3.64
C ASP A 167 19.95 4.31 -2.79
N GLN A 168 19.38 4.06 -1.60
CA GLN A 168 19.34 5.12 -0.57
C GLN A 168 20.76 5.65 -0.27
N THR A 169 21.81 4.90 -0.65
CA THR A 169 23.20 5.32 -0.52
C THR A 169 23.73 6.17 -1.69
N ALA A 170 23.18 6.16 -2.92
CA ALA A 170 23.59 7.17 -3.92
C ALA A 170 22.76 8.44 -3.91
N HIS A 171 21.56 8.47 -3.30
CA HIS A 171 20.89 9.76 -3.06
C HIS A 171 21.55 10.62 -1.98
N THR A 172 22.43 10.05 -1.16
CA THR A 172 23.35 10.84 -0.32
C THR A 172 24.58 11.34 -1.08
N ALA A 173 24.83 10.86 -2.30
CA ALA A 173 25.99 11.25 -3.11
C ALA A 173 25.69 12.42 -4.07
N ASP A 174 24.42 12.74 -4.32
CA ASP A 174 24.01 13.92 -5.09
C ASP A 174 23.29 14.95 -4.20
N ALA A 175 23.80 15.12 -2.97
CA ALA A 175 23.55 16.35 -2.26
C ALA A 175 24.25 17.47 -3.04
N ILE A 176 23.45 18.37 -3.64
CA ILE A 176 23.86 19.76 -3.87
C ILE A 176 24.10 20.38 -2.48
N ALA A 177 25.21 19.98 -1.87
CA ALA A 177 25.78 20.55 -0.68
C ALA A 177 27.28 20.58 -0.97
N PRO A 178 27.96 21.73 -0.88
CA PRO A 178 29.40 21.76 -1.01
C PRO A 178 29.97 20.86 0.07
N VAL A 179 30.52 19.71 -0.34
CA VAL A 179 31.32 18.87 0.54
C VAL A 179 32.52 19.73 0.92
N LEU A 180 32.45 20.35 2.10
CA LEU A 180 33.66 20.75 2.80
C LEU A 180 34.40 19.43 3.04
N ASP A 181 35.47 19.22 2.28
CA ASP A 181 36.43 18.17 2.56
C ASP A 181 36.85 18.33 4.02
N THR A 182 36.35 17.43 4.86
CA THR A 182 36.62 17.42 6.28
C THR A 182 37.94 16.69 6.45
N GLU A 183 39.03 17.31 5.99
CA GLU A 183 40.36 16.95 6.47
C GLU A 183 40.31 17.14 7.98
N THR A 184 40.34 16.01 8.68
CA THR A 184 40.39 15.96 10.13
C THR A 184 41.72 16.58 10.54
N ILE A 185 41.72 17.88 10.86
CA ILE A 185 42.88 18.55 11.43
C ILE A 185 43.06 17.97 12.84
N THR A 186 43.88 16.93 12.94
CA THR A 186 44.38 16.42 14.22
C THR A 186 45.26 17.50 14.84
N SER A 187 44.72 18.17 15.87
CA SER A 187 45.38 19.08 16.82
C SER A 187 46.66 19.79 16.33
N PRO A 188 46.58 21.04 15.86
CA PRO A 188 47.79 21.79 15.51
C PRO A 188 48.63 22.04 16.78
N VAL A 189 49.83 21.47 16.83
CA VAL A 189 50.85 21.84 17.82
C VAL A 189 51.36 23.23 17.45
N ILE A 190 50.92 24.25 18.19
CA ILE A 190 51.41 25.63 18.05
C ILE A 190 52.85 25.66 18.59
N THR A 191 53.85 25.83 17.72
CA THR A 191 55.27 25.79 18.11
C THR A 191 55.81 27.16 18.56
N SER A 192 55.11 28.27 18.28
CA SER A 192 55.32 29.58 18.91
C SER A 192 54.22 30.55 18.47
N ALA A 193 53.86 31.50 19.33
CA ALA A 193 53.05 32.66 19.00
C ALA A 193 53.87 33.91 19.31
N GLU A 194 54.23 34.69 18.30
CA GLU A 194 54.87 36.00 18.49
C GLU A 194 53.83 37.11 18.30
N PHE A 195 53.81 38.05 19.25
CA PHE A 195 52.86 39.15 19.28
C PHE A 195 53.54 40.39 18.71
N ILE A 196 53.21 40.76 17.46
CA ILE A 196 53.71 41.98 16.84
C ILE A 196 52.51 42.88 16.53
N GLY A 197 52.44 44.04 17.20
CA GLY A 197 51.49 45.10 16.84
C GLY A 197 50.00 44.76 17.01
N GLY A 198 49.62 43.86 17.92
CA GLY A 198 48.21 43.54 18.20
C GLY A 198 47.61 42.44 17.33
N LEU A 199 48.39 41.81 16.46
CA LEU A 199 47.99 40.70 15.60
C LEU A 199 48.66 39.41 16.09
N VAL A 200 47.88 38.37 16.36
CA VAL A 200 48.41 37.03 16.67
C VAL A 200 48.68 36.32 15.35
N LEU A 201 49.96 36.04 15.09
CA LEU A 201 50.40 35.30 13.91
C LEU A 201 50.69 33.86 14.34
N CYS A 202 49.84 32.94 13.89
CA CYS A 202 50.08 31.50 14.04
C CYS A 202 50.76 31.00 12.78
N THR A 203 51.89 30.29 12.94
CA THR A 203 52.63 29.73 11.81
C THR A 203 52.42 28.23 11.77
N TYR A 204 51.94 27.69 10.66
CA TYR A 204 51.83 26.25 10.42
C TYR A 204 52.54 25.89 9.12
N ALA A 205 53.50 24.96 9.18
CA ALA A 205 54.26 24.46 8.04
C ALA A 205 54.86 25.57 7.13
N GLY A 206 55.28 26.70 7.70
CA GLY A 206 55.87 27.83 6.97
C GLY A 206 54.83 28.79 6.35
N VAL A 207 53.53 28.55 6.53
CA VAL A 207 52.47 29.45 6.12
C VAL A 207 52.02 30.27 7.33
N VAL A 208 52.03 31.60 7.17
CA VAL A 208 51.62 32.56 8.20
C VAL A 208 50.24 33.08 7.82
N THR A 209 49.24 32.82 8.68
CA THR A 209 47.88 33.35 8.50
C THR A 209 47.56 34.35 9.61
N PRO A 210 47.10 35.57 9.28
CA PRO A 210 46.68 36.54 10.28
C PRO A 210 45.37 36.09 10.92
N ALA A 211 45.37 35.88 12.24
CA ALA A 211 44.14 35.72 13.00
C ALA A 211 43.67 37.11 13.45
N LEU A 212 42.53 37.57 12.93
CA LEU A 212 41.85 38.74 13.50
C LEU A 212 41.32 38.36 14.89
N PRO A 213 41.34 39.29 15.87
CA PRO A 213 40.94 39.01 17.25
C PRO A 213 39.49 38.55 17.37
#